data_AF-A0A1F5GPT9-F1
#
_entry.id   AF-A0A1F5GPT9-F1
#
_cell.length_a   1.000
_cell.length_b   1.000
_cell.length_c   1.000
_cell.angle_alpha   90.00
_cell.angle_beta   90.00
_cell.angle_gamma   90.00
#
_symmetry.space_group_name_H-M   'P 1'
#
loop_
_entity.id
_entity.type
_entity.pdbx_description
1 polymer ?
#
loop_
_entity_poly.entity_id
_entity_poly.type
_entity_poly.pdbx_seq_one_letter_code
_entity_poly.pdbx_strand_id
1 'polypeptide(L)'
;MVKPTILANSVTTVGVVLYVVCRVLSIIAPDFLFNVGRSWFHTFSLDILRNTASIDIGTFVFGAITLAVLTWITTYAAAALYNKWSR
;
A
#
# COMPACT_ATOMS: atom_id res chain seq x y z
N MET A 1 -11.51 15.84 -17.71
CA MET A 1 -11.98 14.53 -17.21
C MET A 1 -10.81 13.58 -17.09
N VAL A 2 -10.67 12.92 -15.95
CA VAL A 2 -9.66 11.88 -15.71
C VAL A 2 -10.05 10.60 -16.44
N LYS A 3 -9.12 9.79 -16.92
CA LYS A 3 -9.41 8.45 -17.46
C LYS A 3 -9.36 7.43 -16.31
N PRO A 4 -10.51 6.92 -15.78
CA PRO A 4 -10.52 6.17 -14.53
C PRO A 4 -9.67 4.90 -14.53
N THR A 5 -9.70 4.15 -15.64
CA THR A 5 -8.89 2.93 -15.79
C THR A 5 -7.39 3.21 -15.79
N ILE A 6 -6.96 4.27 -16.46
CA ILE A 6 -5.53 4.65 -16.52
C ILE A 6 -5.07 5.05 -15.12
N LEU A 7 -5.83 5.88 -14.40
CA LEU A 7 -5.47 6.27 -13.05
C LEU A 7 -5.41 5.05 -12.11
N ALA A 8 -6.41 4.17 -12.16
CA ALA A 8 -6.44 2.96 -11.36
C ALA A 8 -5.24 2.05 -11.62
N ASN A 9 -4.88 1.81 -12.89
CA ASN A 9 -3.69 1.04 -13.23
C ASN A 9 -2.42 1.68 -12.65
N SER A 10 -2.22 2.99 -12.86
CA SER A 10 -1.04 3.69 -12.38
C SER A 10 -0.89 3.65 -10.86
N VAL A 11 -1.96 3.95 -10.12
CA VAL A 11 -1.94 3.96 -8.65
C VAL A 11 -1.72 2.54 -8.11
N THR A 12 -2.38 1.53 -8.68
CA THR A 12 -2.17 0.13 -8.30
C THR A 12 -0.75 -0.34 -8.54
N THR A 13 -0.16 -0.03 -9.70
CA THR A 13 1.24 -0.40 -9.99
C THR A 13 2.20 0.22 -8.97
N VAL A 14 2.05 1.51 -8.67
CA VAL A 14 2.89 2.20 -7.67
C VAL A 14 2.69 1.59 -6.28
N GLY A 15 1.43 1.31 -5.88
CA GLY A 15 1.10 0.70 -4.59
C GLY A 15 1.72 -0.69 -4.42
N VAL A 16 1.67 -1.54 -5.46
CA VAL A 16 2.29 -2.87 -5.42
C VAL A 16 3.81 -2.79 -5.37
N VAL A 17 4.43 -1.88 -6.15
CA VAL A 17 5.88 -1.67 -6.07
C VAL A 17 6.30 -1.24 -4.67
N LEU A 18 5.58 -0.29 -4.06
CA LEU A 18 5.84 0.15 -2.71
C LEU A 18 5.69 -1.00 -1.70
N TYR A 19 4.66 -1.85 -1.85
CA TYR A 19 4.46 -3.03 -1.01
C TYR A 19 5.65 -4.01 -1.07
N VAL A 20 6.20 -4.26 -2.27
CA VAL A 20 7.40 -5.08 -2.44
C VAL A 20 8.62 -4.43 -1.80
N VAL A 21 8.81 -3.12 -1.99
CA VAL A 21 9.91 -2.36 -1.35
C VAL A 21 9.81 -2.43 0.17
N CYS A 22 8.61 -2.27 0.74
CA CYS A 22 8.37 -2.40 2.18
C CYS A 22 8.80 -3.78 2.70
N ARG A 23 8.49 -4.85 1.96
CA ARG A 23 8.92 -6.21 2.32
C ARG A 23 10.44 -6.38 2.27
N VAL A 24 11.11 -5.81 1.27
CA VAL A 24 12.58 -5.86 1.21
C VAL A 24 13.18 -5.11 2.40
N LEU A 25 12.73 -3.89 2.65
CA LEU A 25 13.21 -3.06 3.77
C LEU A 25 12.94 -3.70 5.13
N SER A 26 11.80 -4.38 5.32
CA SER A 26 11.52 -5.05 6.59
C SER A 26 12.53 -6.16 6.92
N ILE A 27 13.20 -6.71 5.91
CA ILE A 27 14.22 -7.76 6.07
C ILE A 27 15.61 -7.13 6.24
N ILE A 28 16.00 -6.20 5.37
CA ILE A 28 17.39 -5.72 5.30
C ILE A 28 17.65 -4.47 6.16
N ALA A 29 16.63 -3.67 6.45
CA ALA A 29 16.75 -2.40 7.16
C ALA A 29 15.50 -2.12 8.04
N PRO A 30 15.14 -3.03 8.96
CA PRO A 30 13.91 -2.89 9.75
C PRO A 30 13.91 -1.61 10.61
N ASP A 31 15.03 -1.23 11.23
CA ASP A 31 15.10 -0.01 12.04
C ASP A 31 14.79 1.25 11.23
N PHE A 32 15.25 1.32 9.98
CA PHE A 32 14.92 2.41 9.07
C PHE A 32 13.41 2.44 8.78
N LEU A 33 12.83 1.29 8.43
CA LEU A 33 11.38 1.18 8.15
C LEU A 33 10.53 1.60 9.37
N PHE A 34 10.90 1.16 10.58
CA PHE A 34 10.21 1.53 11.81
C PHE A 34 10.40 3.02 12.17
N ASN A 35 11.57 3.62 11.90
CA ASN A 35 11.78 5.06 12.06
C ASN A 35 10.89 5.88 11.13
N VAL A 36 10.80 5.48 9.86
CA VAL A 36 9.87 6.11 8.90
C VAL A 36 8.43 6.00 9.40
N GLY A 37 8.00 4.80 9.82
CA GLY A 37 6.67 4.61 10.40
C GLY A 37 6.41 5.51 11.61
N ARG A 38 7.36 5.60 12.55
CA ARG A 38 7.25 6.49 13.73
C ARG A 38 7.10 7.96 13.37
N SER A 39 7.63 8.41 12.23
CA SER A 39 7.45 9.79 11.79
C SER A 39 6.01 10.10 11.31
N TRP A 40 5.23 9.08 10.97
CA TRP A 40 3.85 9.23 10.51
C TRP A 40 2.84 8.99 11.64
N PHE A 41 3.13 8.05 12.54
CA PHE A 41 2.27 7.70 13.66
C PHE A 41 2.71 8.41 14.95
N HIS A 42 1.79 9.18 15.55
CA HIS A 42 2.11 9.99 16.72
C HIS A 42 1.74 9.27 18.04
N THR A 43 0.60 8.58 18.08
CA THR A 43 0.04 8.01 19.34
C THR A 43 0.28 6.50 19.49
N PHE A 44 0.57 5.79 18.40
CA PHE A 44 0.73 4.33 18.42
C PHE A 44 2.21 3.95 18.54
N SER A 45 2.56 3.13 19.54
CA SER A 45 3.88 2.50 19.59
C SER A 45 3.98 1.39 18.55
N LEU A 46 4.85 1.58 17.57
CA LEU A 46 5.15 0.56 16.56
C LEU A 46 6.07 -0.55 17.10
N ASP A 47 6.63 -0.40 18.30
CA ASP A 47 7.54 -1.40 18.88
C ASP A 47 6.83 -2.72 19.19
N ILE A 48 5.52 -2.68 19.44
CA ILE A 48 4.68 -3.87 19.63
C ILE A 48 4.61 -4.71 18.34
N LEU A 49 4.68 -4.07 17.17
CA LEU A 49 4.61 -4.74 15.87
C LEU A 49 5.95 -5.35 15.44
N ARG A 50 7.06 -4.93 16.07
CA ARG A 50 8.42 -5.36 15.74
C ARG A 50 8.67 -6.85 16.00
N ASN A 51 7.92 -7.47 16.91
CA ASN A 51 8.06 -8.88 17.28
C ASN A 51 7.10 -9.82 16.52
N THR A 52 6.46 -9.34 15.45
CA THR A 52 5.59 -10.19 14.64
C THR A 52 6.40 -11.12 13.73
N ALA A 53 5.98 -12.39 13.67
CA ALA A 53 6.67 -13.47 12.98
C ALA A 53 6.95 -13.16 11.51
N SER A 54 7.99 -13.79 10.94
CA SER A 54 8.31 -13.71 9.53
C SER A 54 7.11 -14.12 8.67
N ILE A 55 6.53 -13.18 7.92
CA ILE A 55 5.43 -13.48 6.98
C ILE A 55 5.98 -14.41 5.89
N ASP A 56 5.32 -15.52 5.63
CA ASP A 56 5.69 -16.46 4.56
C ASP A 56 5.40 -15.89 3.16
N ILE A 57 5.95 -16.53 2.13
CA ILE A 57 5.81 -16.04 0.75
C ILE A 57 4.37 -16.08 0.25
N GLY A 58 3.57 -17.07 0.69
CA GLY A 58 2.17 -17.21 0.31
C GLY A 58 1.34 -16.06 0.85
N THR A 59 1.48 -15.75 2.14
CA THR A 59 0.82 -14.60 2.76
C THR A 59 1.28 -13.28 2.13
N PHE A 60 2.57 -13.15 1.79
CA PHE A 60 3.08 -11.96 1.10
C PHE A 60 2.42 -11.75 -0.28
N VAL A 61 2.36 -12.79 -1.11
CA VAL A 61 1.73 -12.73 -2.45
C VAL A 61 0.22 -12.48 -2.34
N PHE A 62 -0.45 -13.15 -1.40
CA PHE A 62 -1.87 -12.90 -1.13
C PHE A 62 -2.13 -11.44 -0.74
N GLY A 63 -1.29 -10.86 0.12
CA GLY A 63 -1.34 -9.45 0.47
C GLY A 63 -1.14 -8.52 -0.73
N ALA A 64 -0.20 -8.84 -1.63
CA ALA A 64 0.03 -8.05 -2.85
C ALA A 64 -1.20 -8.06 -3.77
N ILE A 65 -1.83 -9.23 -3.98
CA ILE A 65 -3.02 -9.37 -4.84
C ILE A 65 -4.21 -8.61 -4.24
N THR A 66 -4.48 -8.82 -2.95
CA THR A 66 -5.61 -8.17 -2.28
C THR A 66 -5.44 -6.65 -2.22
N LEU A 67 -4.22 -6.16 -1.96
CA LEU A 67 -3.89 -4.73 -2.05
C LEU A 67 -4.09 -4.19 -3.46
N ALA A 68 -3.65 -4.91 -4.49
CA ALA A 68 -3.77 -4.48 -5.88
C ALA A 68 -5.24 -4.34 -6.30
N VAL A 69 -6.06 -5.33 -5.98
CA VAL A 69 -7.51 -5.34 -6.26
C VAL A 69 -8.20 -4.19 -5.52
N LEU A 70 -7.94 -4.04 -4.21
CA LEU A 70 -8.53 -2.97 -3.41
C LEU A 70 -8.17 -1.58 -3.96
N THR A 71 -6.89 -1.36 -4.24
CA THR A 71 -6.38 -0.08 -4.75
C THR A 71 -6.97 0.24 -6.12
N TRP A 72 -7.08 -0.75 -7.00
CA TRP A 72 -7.62 -0.56 -8.33
C TRP A 72 -9.10 -0.16 -8.27
N ILE A 73 -9.91 -0.93 -7.54
CA ILE A 73 -11.36 -0.71 -7.43
C ILE A 73 -11.64 0.67 -6.82
N THR A 74 -10.98 1.00 -5.71
CA THR A 74 -11.18 2.27 -5.01
C THR A 74 -10.76 3.46 -5.87
N THR A 75 -9.60 3.39 -6.54
CA THR A 75 -9.12 4.47 -7.41
C THR A 75 -10.02 4.66 -8.63
N TYR A 76 -10.44 3.57 -9.27
CA TYR A 76 -11.37 3.62 -10.39
C TYR A 76 -12.69 4.29 -9.99
N ALA A 77 -13.29 3.84 -8.88
CA ALA A 77 -14.55 4.36 -8.39
C ALA A 77 -14.44 5.86 -8.04
N ALA A 78 -13.36 6.26 -7.35
CA ALA A 78 -13.09 7.65 -7.03
C ALA A 78 -12.98 8.52 -8.29
N ALA A 79 -12.21 8.09 -9.30
CA ALA A 79 -12.06 8.83 -10.55
C ALA A 79 -13.38 8.92 -11.34
N ALA A 80 -14.19 7.85 -11.34
CA ALA A 80 -15.49 7.85 -11.98
C ALA A 80 -16.48 8.82 -11.30
N LEU A 81 -16.53 8.82 -9.96
CA LEU A 81 -17.36 9.76 -9.20
C LEU A 81 -16.90 11.20 -9.36
N TYR A 82 -15.58 11.45 -9.31
CA TYR A 82 -15.00 12.77 -9.55
C TYR A 82 -15.44 13.32 -10.92
N ASN A 83 -15.35 12.52 -11.98
CA ASN A 83 -15.82 12.92 -13.31
C ASN A 83 -17.33 13.14 -13.40
N LYS A 84 -18.12 12.44 -12.58
CA LYS A 84 -19.59 12.60 -12.54
C LYS A 84 -19.99 13.89 -11.83
N TRP A 85 -19.31 14.24 -10.74
CA TRP A 85 -19.64 15.41 -9.90
C TRP A 85 -18.98 16.71 -10.34
N SER A 86 -17.92 16.64 -11.16
CA SER A 86 -17.27 17.82 -11.77
C SER A 86 -17.95 18.31 -13.06
N ARG A 87 -19.10 17.72 -13.41
CA ARG A 87 -19.98 18.17 -14.49
C ARG A 87 -21.12 18.98 -13.89
#